data_AF-A0A951V674-F1
#
_entry.id   AF-A0A951V674-F1
#
_cell.length_a   1.000
_cell.length_b   1.000
_cell.length_c   1.000
_cell.angle_alpha   90.00
_cell.angle_beta   90.00
_cell.angle_gamma   90.00
#
_symmetry.space_group_name_H-M   'P 1'
#
loop_
_entity.id
_entity.type
_entity.pdbx_description
1 polymer ?
#
loop_
_entity_poly.entity_id
_entity_poly.type
_entity_poly.pdbx_seq_one_letter_code
_entity_poly.pdbx_strand_id
1 'polypeptide(L)'
;MEYIRFTLLFFVIHAITYYIAGAINYQFSKKLYGGRDQLYQSFLRNMSDPKEAIGVNKKIIPVQLVRAIFMSVVLYPVIGFVGDLSFGLRFLFMGGLMFFYADFCSAIPFSNTLEGVIYMKPEFVKPRVFWTIQMEAIIYSVIFGLAASWMLF
;
A
#
# COMPACT_ATOMS: atom_id res chain seq x y z
N MET A 1 -3.00 1.23 27.25
CA MET A 1 -1.77 0.42 27.05
C MET A 1 -1.89 -0.44 25.81
N GLU A 2 -2.98 -1.20 25.65
CA GLU A 2 -3.19 -2.08 24.48
C GLU A 2 -3.29 -1.33 23.14
N TYR A 3 -4.03 -0.22 23.05
CA TYR A 3 -4.16 0.54 21.79
C TYR A 3 -2.84 1.18 21.29
N ILE A 4 -1.99 1.63 22.22
CA ILE A 4 -0.67 2.18 21.89
C ILE A 4 0.23 1.05 21.36
N ARG A 5 0.28 -0.08 22.06
CA ARG A 5 1.03 -1.26 21.61
C ARG A 5 0.55 -1.75 20.25
N PHE A 6 -0.77 -1.85 20.06
CA PHE A 6 -1.38 -2.21 18.79
C PHE A 6 -0.95 -1.25 17.68
N THR A 7 -1.02 0.07 17.91
CA THR A 7 -0.66 1.08 16.91
C THR A 7 0.81 1.05 16.55
N LEU A 8 1.70 0.89 17.53
CA LEU A 8 3.14 0.78 17.27
C LEU A 8 3.46 -0.48 16.48
N LEU A 9 2.87 -1.62 16.85
CA LEU A 9 3.09 -2.87 16.13
C LEU A 9 2.47 -2.84 14.73
N PHE A 10 1.28 -2.25 14.58
CA PHE A 10 0.63 -2.01 13.31
C PHE A 10 1.52 -1.15 12.41
N PHE A 11 2.09 -0.06 12.93
CA PHE A 11 3.03 0.78 12.19
C PHE A 11 4.26 0.00 11.73
N VAL A 12 4.89 -0.80 12.61
CA VAL A 12 6.07 -1.59 12.25
C VAL A 12 5.73 -2.58 11.13
N ILE A 13 4.64 -3.33 11.27
CA ILE A 13 4.17 -4.27 10.25
C ILE A 13 3.89 -3.51 8.95
N HIS A 14 3.05 -2.48 9.00
CA HIS A 14 2.66 -1.63 7.87
C HIS A 14 3.86 -1.08 7.10
N ALA A 15 4.81 -0.47 7.81
CA ALA A 15 5.97 0.15 7.20
C ALA A 15 6.86 -0.91 6.53
N ILE A 16 7.16 -2.01 7.24
CA ILE A 16 8.02 -3.09 6.71
C ILE A 16 7.37 -3.72 5.49
N THR A 17 6.08 -4.08 5.55
CA THR A 17 5.41 -4.73 4.43
C THR A 17 5.28 -3.81 3.23
N TYR A 18 4.98 -2.52 3.45
CA TYR A 18 4.92 -1.52 2.39
C TYR A 18 6.28 -1.37 1.69
N TYR A 19 7.36 -1.29 2.45
CA TYR A 19 8.71 -1.21 1.88
C TYR A 19 9.11 -2.46 1.11
N ILE A 20 8.83 -3.65 1.65
CA ILE A 20 9.13 -4.92 0.97
C ILE A 20 8.34 -5.02 -0.34
N ALA A 21 7.04 -4.75 -0.30
CA ALA A 21 6.18 -4.80 -1.48
C ALA A 21 6.65 -3.82 -2.55
N GLY A 22 6.93 -2.57 -2.17
CA GLY A 22 7.47 -1.56 -3.07
C GLY A 22 8.81 -1.95 -3.68
N ALA A 23 9.73 -2.48 -2.86
CA ALA A 23 11.05 -2.92 -3.33
C ALA A 23 10.97 -4.09 -4.32
N ILE A 24 10.09 -5.07 -4.06
CA ILE A 24 9.83 -6.19 -4.99
C ILE A 24 9.20 -5.66 -6.27
N ASN A 25 8.15 -4.85 -6.16
CA ASN A 25 7.42 -4.35 -7.33
C ASN A 25 8.30 -3.45 -8.21
N TYR A 26 9.18 -2.64 -7.60
CA TYR A 26 10.08 -1.74 -8.31
C TYR A 26 10.97 -2.44 -9.34
N GLN A 27 11.32 -3.72 -9.11
CA GLN A 27 12.09 -4.51 -10.08
C GLN A 27 11.40 -4.61 -11.45
N PHE A 28 10.07 -4.59 -11.46
CA PHE A 28 9.23 -4.74 -12.65
C PHE A 28 8.61 -3.40 -13.08
N SER A 29 8.40 -2.48 -12.14
CA SER A 29 7.69 -1.21 -12.38
C SER A 29 8.60 0.00 -12.61
N LYS A 30 9.94 -0.12 -12.49
CA LYS A 30 10.90 1.00 -12.65
C LYS A 30 10.69 1.88 -13.88
N LYS A 31 10.27 1.32 -15.03
CA LYS A 31 10.02 2.06 -16.27
C LYS A 31 8.77 2.95 -16.20
N LEU A 32 7.86 2.70 -15.27
CA LEU A 32 6.66 3.51 -15.04
C LEU A 32 6.98 4.78 -14.24
N TYR A 33 7.97 4.72 -13.34
CA TYR A 33 8.29 5.75 -12.34
C TYR A 33 9.61 6.50 -12.58
N GLY A 34 10.36 6.18 -13.64
CA GLY A 34 11.63 6.83 -13.91
C GLY A 34 12.17 6.60 -15.31
N GLY A 35 13.01 7.53 -15.76
CA GLY A 35 13.58 7.57 -17.12
C GLY A 35 12.97 8.69 -17.99
N ARG A 36 13.52 8.90 -19.20
CA ARG A 36 13.05 9.95 -20.12
C ARG A 36 11.62 9.71 -20.62
N ASP A 37 11.23 8.44 -20.76
CA ASP A 37 9.92 8.04 -21.28
C ASP A 37 9.01 7.47 -20.17
N GLN A 38 9.16 7.98 -18.93
CA GLN A 38 8.34 7.51 -17.81
C GLN A 38 6.86 7.80 -18.07
N LEU A 39 6.00 6.81 -17.84
CA LEU A 39 4.57 6.92 -18.16
C LEU A 39 3.92 8.08 -17.39
N TYR A 40 4.26 8.25 -16.12
CA TYR A 40 3.63 9.23 -15.23
C TYR A 40 4.38 10.56 -15.12
N GLN A 41 5.19 10.93 -16.12
CA GLN A 41 6.06 12.12 -16.04
C GLN A 41 5.35 13.43 -15.70
N SER A 42 4.09 13.56 -16.10
CA SER A 42 3.30 14.79 -15.90
C SER A 42 2.81 14.96 -14.46
N PHE A 43 2.90 13.93 -13.62
CA PHE A 43 2.28 13.90 -12.30
C PHE A 43 3.20 13.35 -11.19
N LEU A 44 4.05 12.38 -11.49
CA LEU A 44 4.95 11.76 -10.50
C LEU A 44 6.38 12.32 -10.59
N ARG A 45 7.05 12.32 -9.42
CA ARG A 45 8.48 12.61 -9.32
C ARG A 45 9.30 11.58 -10.10
N ASN A 46 10.39 12.01 -10.70
CA ASN A 46 11.29 11.15 -11.46
C ASN A 46 12.26 10.44 -10.51
N MET A 47 12.04 9.14 -10.28
CA MET A 47 12.88 8.36 -9.37
C MET A 47 14.28 8.07 -9.93
N SER A 48 14.54 8.40 -11.21
CA SER A 48 15.88 8.37 -11.81
C SER A 48 16.67 9.66 -11.56
N ASP A 49 16.05 10.75 -11.08
CA ASP A 49 16.76 11.94 -10.61
C ASP A 49 17.14 11.76 -9.13
N PRO A 50 18.45 11.73 -8.79
CA PRO A 50 18.90 11.56 -7.41
C PRO A 50 18.33 12.60 -6.43
N LYS A 51 18.14 13.85 -6.86
CA LYS A 51 17.62 14.91 -5.98
C LYS A 51 16.16 14.66 -5.61
N GLU A 52 15.33 14.30 -6.59
CA GLU A 52 13.92 13.98 -6.36
C GLU A 52 13.76 12.69 -5.55
N ALA A 53 14.53 11.65 -5.87
CA ALA A 53 14.52 10.37 -5.18
C ALA A 53 14.86 10.51 -3.68
N ILE A 54 15.90 11.27 -3.35
CA ILE A 54 16.25 11.57 -1.95
C ILE A 54 15.10 12.30 -1.24
N GLY A 55 14.46 13.25 -1.93
CA GLY A 55 13.32 13.99 -1.39
C GLY A 55 12.08 13.12 -1.15
N VAL A 56 11.87 12.06 -1.95
CA VAL A 56 10.82 11.05 -1.71
C VAL A 56 11.19 10.17 -0.52
N ASN A 57 12.40 9.61 -0.52
CA ASN A 57 12.85 8.66 0.51
C ASN A 57 12.89 9.28 1.91
N LYS A 58 13.22 10.58 2.04
CA LYS A 58 13.15 11.28 3.34
C LYS A 58 11.72 11.46 3.86
N LYS A 59 10.74 11.59 2.96
CA LYS A 59 9.34 11.87 3.33
C LYS A 59 8.51 10.60 3.50
N ILE A 60 8.94 9.48 2.93
CA ILE A 60 8.12 8.26 2.93
C ILE A 60 7.92 7.72 4.34
N ILE A 61 8.97 7.61 5.18
CA ILE A 61 8.86 7.12 6.55
C ILE A 61 7.87 7.95 7.40
N PRO A 62 8.01 9.29 7.51
CA PRO A 62 7.08 10.06 8.34
C PRO A 62 5.64 9.99 7.80
N VAL A 63 5.44 9.93 6.47
CA VAL A 63 4.11 9.75 5.89
C VAL A 63 3.54 8.36 6.22
N GLN A 64 4.34 7.30 6.17
CA GLN A 64 3.89 5.95 6.53
C GLN A 64 3.54 5.85 8.02
N LEU A 65 4.25 6.56 8.89
CA LEU A 65 3.90 6.64 10.31
C LEU A 65 2.53 7.31 10.51
N VAL A 66 2.32 8.48 9.89
CA VAL A 66 1.03 9.18 9.97
C VAL A 66 -0.09 8.30 9.42
N ARG A 67 0.13 7.65 8.27
CA ARG A 67 -0.83 6.72 7.66
C ARG A 67 -1.19 5.57 8.60
N ALA A 68 -0.18 4.93 9.21
CA ALA A 68 -0.40 3.81 10.13
C ALA A 68 -1.22 4.21 11.36
N ILE A 69 -1.01 5.42 11.91
CA ILE A 69 -1.80 5.94 13.03
C ILE A 69 -3.28 6.08 12.63
N PHE A 70 -3.56 6.72 11.49
CA PHE A 70 -4.95 6.90 11.04
C PHE A 70 -5.62 5.55 10.77
N MET A 71 -4.92 4.62 10.12
CA MET A 71 -5.46 3.31 9.81
C MET A 71 -5.68 2.47 11.09
N SER A 72 -4.78 2.52 12.07
CA SER A 72 -4.92 1.72 13.29
C SER A 72 -6.05 2.22 14.19
N VAL A 73 -6.25 3.54 14.30
CA VAL A 73 -7.28 4.15 15.15
C VAL A 73 -8.69 3.71 14.71
N VAL A 74 -8.93 3.62 13.39
CA VAL A 74 -10.22 3.16 12.84
C VAL A 74 -10.52 1.71 13.26
N LEU A 75 -9.49 0.90 13.55
CA LEU A 75 -9.67 -0.49 13.96
C LEU A 75 -9.99 -0.64 15.46
N TYR A 76 -9.74 0.37 16.29
CA TYR A 76 -9.91 0.25 17.75
C TYR A 76 -11.25 -0.33 18.21
N PRO A 77 -12.41 0.06 17.64
CA PRO A 77 -13.71 -0.48 18.04
C PRO A 77 -13.87 -1.97 17.73
N VAL A 78 -13.09 -2.51 16.80
CA VAL A 78 -13.24 -3.90 16.30
C VAL A 78 -12.09 -4.82 16.69
N ILE A 79 -11.05 -4.33 17.39
CA ILE A 79 -9.86 -5.13 17.73
C ILE A 79 -10.24 -6.43 18.47
N GLY A 80 -11.11 -6.36 19.48
CA GLY A 80 -11.53 -7.54 20.24
C GLY A 80 -12.22 -8.58 19.36
N PHE A 81 -13.19 -8.14 18.55
CA PHE A 81 -13.93 -9.02 17.64
C PHE A 81 -13.01 -9.67 16.60
N VAL A 82 -12.07 -8.91 16.02
CA VAL A 82 -11.09 -9.47 15.07
C VAL A 82 -10.14 -10.43 15.80
N GLY A 83 -9.80 -10.14 17.06
CA GLY A 83 -9.04 -11.03 17.94
C GLY A 83 -9.72 -12.37 18.20
N ASP A 84 -11.05 -12.44 18.19
CA ASP A 84 -11.74 -13.73 18.39
C ASP A 84 -11.87 -14.56 17.11
N LEU A 85 -11.55 -13.98 15.95
CA LEU A 85 -11.61 -14.68 14.66
C LEU A 85 -10.48 -15.71 14.51
N SER A 86 -10.74 -16.75 13.71
CA SER A 86 -9.69 -17.67 13.28
C SER A 86 -8.62 -16.96 12.44
N PHE A 87 -7.40 -17.49 12.43
CA PHE A 87 -6.28 -16.91 11.67
C PHE A 87 -6.65 -16.60 10.20
N GLY A 88 -7.35 -17.53 9.53
CA GLY A 88 -7.78 -17.34 8.15
C GLY A 88 -8.73 -16.16 7.97
N LEU A 89 -9.67 -15.96 8.91
CA LEU A 89 -10.59 -14.83 8.88
C LEU A 89 -9.90 -13.51 9.22
N ARG A 90 -8.95 -13.50 10.17
CA ARG A 90 -8.08 -12.34 10.43
C ARG A 90 -7.28 -11.96 9.18
N PHE A 91 -6.73 -12.95 8.48
CA PHE A 91 -5.94 -12.75 7.26
C PHE A 91 -6.80 -12.13 6.16
N LEU A 92 -7.99 -12.70 5.92
CA LEU A 92 -8.93 -12.17 4.93
C LEU A 92 -9.40 -10.76 5.29
N PHE A 93 -9.66 -10.48 6.57
CA PHE A 93 -10.08 -9.17 7.03
C PHE A 93 -8.96 -8.13 6.86
N MET A 94 -7.78 -8.37 7.43
CA MET A 94 -6.67 -7.41 7.40
C MET A 94 -6.08 -7.26 6.00
N GLY A 95 -5.91 -8.35 5.26
CA GLY A 95 -5.46 -8.32 3.87
C GLY A 95 -6.51 -7.68 2.95
N GLY A 96 -7.79 -7.99 3.14
CA GLY A 96 -8.89 -7.37 2.42
C GLY A 96 -8.97 -5.85 2.64
N LEU A 97 -8.77 -5.38 3.86
CA LEU A 97 -8.67 -3.94 4.15
C LEU A 97 -7.53 -3.28 3.38
N MET A 98 -6.36 -3.89 3.33
CA MET A 98 -5.21 -3.35 2.60
C MET A 98 -5.37 -3.40 1.08
N PHE A 99 -6.05 -4.42 0.56
CA PHE A 99 -6.24 -4.56 -0.89
C PHE A 99 -7.41 -3.72 -1.40
N PHE A 100 -8.61 -3.95 -0.86
CA PHE A 100 -9.82 -3.33 -1.36
C PHE A 100 -9.95 -1.88 -0.92
N TYR A 101 -9.85 -1.61 0.38
CA TYR A 101 -10.14 -0.28 0.89
C TYR A 101 -8.97 0.70 0.75
N ALA A 102 -7.74 0.23 0.94
CA ALA A 102 -6.57 1.12 0.84
C ALA A 102 -6.11 1.35 -0.61
N ASP A 103 -6.52 0.52 -1.57
CA ASP A 103 -6.04 0.59 -2.95
C ASP A 103 -7.14 0.39 -4.00
N PHE A 104 -7.59 -0.83 -4.27
CA PHE A 104 -8.40 -1.17 -5.45
C PHE A 104 -9.72 -0.38 -5.57
N CYS A 105 -10.41 -0.17 -4.46
CA CYS A 105 -11.66 0.62 -4.37
C CYS A 105 -11.43 2.02 -3.80
N SER A 106 -10.18 2.51 -3.77
CA SER A 106 -9.91 3.87 -3.32
C SER A 106 -10.43 4.87 -4.36
N ALA A 107 -11.13 5.90 -3.88
CA ALA A 107 -11.79 6.91 -4.73
C ALA A 107 -10.78 7.91 -5.32
N ILE A 108 -9.75 7.42 -6.00
CA ILE A 108 -8.71 8.19 -6.68
C ILE A 108 -8.56 7.68 -8.12
N PRO A 109 -8.42 8.55 -9.13
CA PRO A 109 -8.18 8.09 -10.50
C PRO A 109 -6.71 7.67 -10.67
N PHE A 110 -6.39 6.43 -10.29
CA PHE A 110 -5.05 5.84 -10.47
C PHE A 110 -5.09 4.48 -11.16
N SER A 111 -4.03 4.10 -11.86
CA SER A 111 -4.05 3.07 -12.90
C SER A 111 -4.41 1.65 -12.45
N ASN A 112 -4.48 1.37 -11.15
CA ASN A 112 -4.86 0.10 -10.53
C ASN A 112 -6.15 0.22 -9.67
N THR A 113 -6.93 1.28 -9.85
CA THR A 113 -8.18 1.52 -9.10
C THR A 113 -9.38 1.44 -10.04
N LEU A 114 -10.57 1.17 -9.49
CA LEU A 114 -11.82 1.16 -10.26
C LEU A 114 -12.09 2.53 -10.93
N GLU A 115 -11.91 3.61 -10.19
CA GLU A 115 -12.02 4.98 -10.66
C GLU A 115 -11.02 5.27 -11.77
N GLY A 116 -9.79 4.76 -11.64
CA GLY A 116 -8.76 4.92 -12.66
C GLY A 116 -9.17 4.31 -14.01
N VAL A 117 -9.72 3.09 -13.99
CA VAL A 117 -10.21 2.41 -15.20
C VAL A 117 -11.28 3.21 -15.93
N ILE A 118 -12.08 3.99 -15.19
CA ILE A 118 -13.16 4.82 -15.75
C ILE A 118 -12.64 6.18 -16.25
N TYR A 119 -11.84 6.87 -15.43
CA TYR A 119 -11.51 8.28 -15.64
C TYR A 119 -10.18 8.53 -16.35
N MET A 120 -9.22 7.61 -16.27
CA MET A 120 -7.90 7.84 -16.84
C MET A 120 -7.88 7.57 -18.35
N LYS A 121 -6.95 8.22 -19.04
CA LYS A 121 -6.74 7.97 -20.46
C LYS A 121 -6.25 6.53 -20.70
N PRO A 122 -6.58 5.90 -21.84
CA PRO A 122 -6.27 4.49 -22.11
C PRO A 122 -4.79 4.11 -21.97
N GLU A 123 -3.87 5.04 -22.20
CA GLU A 123 -2.43 4.81 -22.06
C GLU A 123 -2.01 4.48 -20.62
N PHE A 124 -2.74 4.95 -19.62
CA PHE A 124 -2.44 4.72 -18.20
C PHE A 124 -3.06 3.42 -17.66
N VAL A 125 -4.15 2.95 -18.25
CA VAL A 125 -4.92 1.78 -17.77
C VAL A 125 -4.78 0.54 -18.67
N LYS A 126 -3.74 0.51 -19.52
CA LYS A 126 -3.42 -0.70 -20.30
C LYS A 126 -3.29 -1.90 -19.35
N PRO A 127 -3.76 -3.11 -19.72
CA PRO A 127 -3.72 -4.28 -18.83
C PRO A 127 -2.35 -4.53 -18.21
N ARG A 128 -1.27 -4.35 -18.99
CA ARG A 128 0.10 -4.46 -18.49
C ARG A 128 0.42 -3.47 -17.38
N VAL A 129 -0.02 -2.21 -17.51
CA VAL A 129 0.24 -1.16 -16.51
C VAL A 129 -0.60 -1.43 -15.25
N PHE A 130 -1.89 -1.71 -15.44
CA PHE A 130 -2.81 -2.08 -14.37
C PHE A 130 -2.23 -3.20 -13.51
N TRP A 131 -1.89 -4.34 -14.13
CA TRP A 131 -1.38 -5.50 -13.40
C TRP A 131 0.00 -5.25 -12.79
N THR A 132 0.88 -4.48 -13.44
CA THR A 132 2.19 -4.16 -12.87
C THR A 132 2.06 -3.36 -11.57
N ILE A 133 1.09 -2.44 -11.48
CA ILE A 133 0.88 -1.65 -10.26
C ILE A 133 0.07 -2.45 -9.24
N GLN A 134 -0.95 -3.19 -9.69
CA GLN A 134 -1.78 -4.04 -8.83
C GLN A 134 -0.95 -5.07 -8.07
N MET A 135 0.13 -5.61 -8.67
CA MET A 135 1.01 -6.56 -8.00
C MET A 135 1.61 -6.01 -6.70
N GLU A 136 1.90 -4.71 -6.62
CA GLU A 136 2.37 -4.10 -5.36
C GLU A 136 1.32 -4.21 -4.27
N ALA A 137 0.07 -3.86 -4.58
CA ALA A 137 -1.04 -3.94 -3.65
C ALA A 137 -1.35 -5.38 -3.23
N ILE A 138 -1.25 -6.35 -4.14
CA ILE A 138 -1.41 -7.78 -3.84
C ILE A 138 -0.30 -8.25 -2.89
N ILE A 139 0.96 -7.96 -3.20
CA ILE A 139 2.10 -8.38 -2.37
C ILE A 139 2.00 -7.72 -0.98
N TYR A 140 1.72 -6.42 -0.95
CA TYR A 140 1.54 -5.66 0.28
C TYR A 140 0.41 -6.24 1.14
N SER A 141 -0.76 -6.48 0.56
CA SER A 141 -1.92 -6.97 1.30
C SER A 141 -1.74 -8.39 1.82
N VAL A 142 -1.08 -9.27 1.07
CA VAL A 142 -0.78 -10.63 1.50
C VAL A 142 0.22 -10.63 2.66
N ILE A 143 1.36 -9.95 2.51
CA ILE A 143 2.39 -9.92 3.56
C ILE A 143 1.83 -9.22 4.81
N PHE A 144 1.11 -8.10 4.64
CA PHE A 144 0.49 -7.39 5.75
C PHE A 144 -0.56 -8.26 6.43
N GLY A 145 -1.47 -8.88 5.69
CA GLY A 145 -2.51 -9.75 6.23
C GLY A 145 -1.92 -10.90 7.06
N LEU A 146 -0.87 -11.56 6.57
CA LEU A 146 -0.19 -12.65 7.28
C LEU A 146 0.45 -12.15 8.59
N ALA A 147 1.25 -11.07 8.50
CA ALA A 147 1.95 -10.52 9.66
C ALA A 147 0.97 -9.96 10.71
N ALA A 148 -0.06 -9.24 10.27
CA ALA A 148 -1.11 -8.72 11.15
C ALA A 148 -1.86 -9.84 11.87
N SER A 149 -2.26 -10.89 11.15
CA SER A 149 -3.02 -12.01 11.72
C SER A 149 -2.23 -12.80 12.75
N TRP A 150 -0.90 -12.85 12.58
CA TRP A 150 0.01 -13.56 13.48
C TRP A 150 0.43 -12.73 14.70
N MET A 151 0.66 -11.43 14.52
CA MET A 151 1.36 -10.60 15.51
C MET A 151 0.45 -9.59 16.23
N LEU A 152 -0.65 -9.14 15.62
CA LEU A 152 -1.50 -8.10 16.21
C LEU A 152 -2.60 -8.62 17.13
N PHE A 153 -2.96 -9.91 17.04
CA PHE A 153 -4.16 -10.49 17.64
C PHE A 153 -3.90 -11.84 18.31
#